data_AF-A0A1E3W963-F1
#
_entry.id   AF-A0A1E3W963-F1
#
_cell.length_a   1.000
_cell.length_b   1.000
_cell.length_c   1.000
_cell.angle_alpha   90.00
_cell.angle_beta   90.00
_cell.angle_gamma   90.00
#
_symmetry.space_group_name_H-M   'P 1'
#
loop_
_entity.id
_entity.type
_entity.pdbx_description
1 polymer ?
#
loop_
_entity_poly.entity_id
_entity_poly.type
_entity_poly.pdbx_seq_one_letter_code
_entity_poly.pdbx_strand_id
1 'polypeptide(L)'
;MPKKDAKGTPYRSKIASIQEYSSFPQAEFTLPPEDIDLEPRDGFAKHTLVGLNLFLTKMAQQFPDVLGIRTEDPMLPSRRGVDPLVATERAMLEQAANTADIGVAEVTREDGTLAAKVTVRNKAGHKFPSGVAFRRAFVAFEVRDKLGQVLWASGRTNSTGVIVDENGEPVAGELWWTQDCKSRIDPAARAHQPHYQVITKQSQAQIYQEMAASPADVESPACGAHAKPEGPLTSSFLSICAKVKDNRLLPHGFLPLTARTEIASALGANAELAEDVAPVGTDGDPDYAEENESEGEDVLLYQVPLDEIGGEPAEIRATLYYQAIPPFFLQDRFCTAKGLDTQRLYYLAGKLDTAGGPIQSWKLKVGQTAKIAVPEASVP
;
A
#
# COMPACT_ATOMS: atom_id res chain seq x y z
N MET A 1 -17.69 -4.32 -3.02
CA MET A 1 -17.47 -5.68 -3.56
C MET A 1 -18.32 -5.89 -4.81
N PRO A 2 -17.77 -6.46 -5.89
CA PRO A 2 -18.50 -6.63 -7.14
C PRO A 2 -19.67 -7.59 -6.94
N LYS A 3 -20.88 -7.09 -7.16
CA LYS A 3 -22.14 -7.88 -7.16
C LYS A 3 -22.47 -8.42 -8.55
N LYS A 4 -21.64 -8.15 -9.54
CA LYS A 4 -21.81 -8.49 -10.95
C LYS A 4 -20.48 -8.99 -11.52
N ASP A 5 -20.55 -9.81 -12.55
CA ASP A 5 -19.39 -10.20 -13.35
C ASP A 5 -18.97 -9.09 -14.35
N ALA A 6 -17.91 -9.35 -15.12
CA ALA A 6 -17.39 -8.44 -16.13
C ALA A 6 -18.40 -8.10 -17.26
N LYS A 7 -19.48 -8.88 -17.42
CA LYS A 7 -20.56 -8.64 -18.38
C LYS A 7 -21.75 -7.93 -17.74
N GLY A 8 -21.66 -7.56 -16.46
CA GLY A 8 -22.73 -6.93 -15.71
C GLY A 8 -23.80 -7.91 -15.21
N THR A 9 -23.58 -9.21 -15.34
CA THR A 9 -24.51 -10.23 -14.84
C THR A 9 -24.40 -10.33 -13.32
N PRO A 10 -25.50 -10.16 -12.57
CA PRO A 10 -25.48 -10.28 -11.11
C PRO A 10 -24.96 -11.64 -10.66
N TYR A 11 -24.10 -11.64 -9.64
CA TYR A 11 -23.73 -12.88 -8.98
C TYR A 11 -24.92 -13.42 -8.20
N ARG A 12 -25.24 -14.69 -8.45
CA ARG A 12 -26.21 -15.49 -7.72
C ARG A 12 -25.50 -16.70 -7.15
N SER A 13 -25.80 -17.05 -5.91
CA SER A 13 -25.23 -18.24 -5.27
C SER A 13 -26.27 -18.91 -4.39
N LYS A 14 -26.22 -20.23 -4.33
CA LYS A 14 -26.82 -21.01 -3.24
C LYS A 14 -25.90 -20.87 -2.02
N ILE A 15 -26.45 -20.75 -0.82
CA ILE A 15 -25.65 -20.64 0.42
C ILE A 15 -25.71 -21.99 1.12
N ALA A 16 -24.54 -22.60 1.37
CA ALA A 16 -24.39 -23.91 2.00
C ALA A 16 -25.06 -25.05 1.22
N SER A 17 -24.54 -25.34 0.01
CA SER A 17 -24.97 -26.50 -0.78
C SER A 17 -24.93 -27.77 0.07
N ILE A 18 -26.09 -28.42 0.20
CA ILE A 18 -26.23 -29.77 0.75
C ILE A 18 -26.07 -30.77 -0.40
N GLN A 19 -26.30 -32.08 -0.20
CA GLN A 19 -26.22 -33.07 -1.28
C GLN A 19 -27.35 -32.88 -2.32
N GLU A 20 -27.37 -31.71 -2.98
CA GLU A 20 -28.38 -31.26 -3.93
C GLU A 20 -28.46 -32.22 -5.12
N TYR A 21 -29.67 -32.50 -5.57
CA TYR A 21 -29.90 -33.35 -6.72
C TYR A 21 -29.33 -32.74 -8.01
N SER A 22 -29.43 -31.41 -8.17
CA SER A 22 -29.05 -30.73 -9.41
C SER A 22 -27.55 -30.50 -9.61
N SER A 23 -26.73 -30.59 -8.56
CA SER A 23 -25.32 -30.18 -8.62
C SER A 23 -24.33 -31.08 -7.85
N PHE A 24 -24.82 -32.03 -7.06
CA PHE A 24 -23.98 -32.98 -6.33
C PHE A 24 -23.93 -34.35 -7.05
N PRO A 25 -22.83 -35.11 -6.98
CA PRO A 25 -22.81 -36.47 -7.47
C PRO A 25 -23.92 -37.32 -6.84
N GLN A 26 -24.53 -38.19 -7.65
CA GLN A 26 -25.63 -39.04 -7.21
C GLN A 26 -25.23 -39.85 -5.96
N ALA A 27 -26.03 -39.74 -4.91
CA ALA A 27 -25.91 -40.54 -3.69
C ALA A 27 -27.15 -41.44 -3.56
N GLU A 28 -26.99 -42.60 -2.92
CA GLU A 28 -28.14 -43.46 -2.59
C GLU A 28 -28.95 -42.82 -1.46
N PHE A 29 -30.27 -43.05 -1.45
CA PHE A 29 -31.21 -42.57 -0.42
C PHE A 29 -31.33 -41.04 -0.29
N THR A 30 -31.12 -40.28 -1.37
CA THR A 30 -31.38 -38.84 -1.41
C THR A 30 -32.88 -38.53 -1.38
N LEU A 31 -33.25 -37.46 -0.70
CA LEU A 31 -34.58 -36.86 -0.76
C LEU A 31 -34.88 -36.32 -2.17
N PRO A 32 -36.17 -36.09 -2.53
CA PRO A 32 -36.52 -35.57 -3.85
C PRO A 32 -36.04 -34.11 -4.03
N PRO A 33 -35.84 -33.65 -5.28
CA PRO A 33 -35.20 -32.35 -5.57
C PRO A 33 -35.84 -31.16 -4.85
N GLU A 34 -37.16 -31.12 -4.74
CA GLU A 34 -37.93 -30.07 -4.05
C GLU A 34 -37.57 -29.91 -2.56
N ASP A 35 -37.02 -30.94 -1.93
CA ASP A 35 -36.66 -30.94 -0.51
C ASP A 35 -35.18 -30.61 -0.27
N ILE A 36 -34.31 -30.74 -1.29
CA ILE A 36 -32.85 -30.62 -1.12
C ILE A 36 -32.18 -29.60 -2.03
N ASP A 37 -32.76 -29.27 -3.19
CA ASP A 37 -32.19 -28.24 -4.06
C ASP A 37 -32.45 -26.85 -3.49
N LEU A 38 -31.37 -26.11 -3.26
CA LEU A 38 -31.47 -24.76 -2.71
C LEU A 38 -31.77 -23.75 -3.82
N GLU A 39 -32.58 -22.75 -3.50
CA GLU A 39 -32.85 -21.63 -4.39
C GLU A 39 -31.63 -20.69 -4.50
N PRO A 40 -31.20 -20.32 -5.72
CA PRO A 40 -30.17 -19.31 -5.91
C PRO A 40 -30.60 -17.96 -5.34
N ARG A 41 -29.76 -17.34 -4.50
CA ARG A 41 -30.05 -16.04 -3.91
C ARG A 41 -29.34 -14.91 -4.66
N ASP A 42 -30.06 -13.80 -4.80
CA ASP A 42 -29.53 -12.53 -5.29
C ASP A 42 -28.72 -11.79 -4.22
N GLY A 43 -27.96 -10.77 -4.65
CA GLY A 43 -27.19 -9.92 -3.74
C GLY A 43 -25.86 -10.51 -3.29
N PHE A 44 -25.42 -11.63 -3.89
CA PHE A 44 -24.10 -12.19 -3.62
C PHE A 44 -23.01 -11.23 -4.10
N ALA A 45 -22.01 -11.04 -3.25
CA ALA A 45 -20.82 -10.27 -3.60
C ALA A 45 -19.61 -11.19 -3.45
N LYS A 46 -18.80 -11.29 -4.50
CA LYS A 46 -17.55 -12.06 -4.41
C LYS A 46 -16.61 -11.35 -3.45
N HIS A 47 -16.14 -12.08 -2.44
CA HIS A 47 -15.04 -11.66 -1.59
C HIS A 47 -13.74 -12.22 -2.18
N THR A 48 -13.07 -11.42 -3.02
CA THR A 48 -11.77 -11.79 -3.57
C THR A 48 -10.67 -11.25 -2.65
N LEU A 49 -10.06 -12.13 -1.86
CA LEU A 49 -8.93 -11.79 -0.98
C LEU A 49 -7.61 -11.99 -1.72
N VAL A 50 -7.26 -11.06 -2.61
CA VAL A 50 -5.94 -11.01 -3.24
C VAL A 50 -5.16 -9.84 -2.65
N GLY A 51 -4.25 -10.13 -1.72
CA GLY A 51 -3.34 -9.11 -1.19
C GLY A 51 -2.41 -8.58 -2.28
N LEU A 52 -1.98 -7.33 -2.22
CA LEU A 52 -1.16 -6.69 -3.26
C LEU A 52 0.33 -7.08 -3.24
N ASN A 53 0.69 -8.25 -2.71
CA ASN A 53 2.10 -8.70 -2.67
C ASN A 53 2.52 -9.35 -4.00
N LEU A 54 2.49 -8.56 -5.07
CA LEU A 54 2.87 -9.03 -6.40
C LEU A 54 4.36 -9.43 -6.47
N PHE A 55 5.20 -8.87 -5.60
CA PHE A 55 6.61 -9.21 -5.49
C PHE A 55 6.83 -10.67 -5.13
N LEU A 56 6.12 -11.18 -4.12
CA LEU A 56 6.21 -12.59 -3.74
C LEU A 56 5.66 -13.50 -4.85
N THR A 57 4.57 -13.12 -5.49
CA THR A 57 4.03 -13.85 -6.66
C THR A 57 5.05 -13.90 -7.79
N LYS A 58 5.77 -12.80 -8.06
CA LYS A 58 6.84 -12.77 -9.06
C LYS A 58 8.05 -13.61 -8.66
N MET A 59 8.44 -13.63 -7.39
CA MET A 59 9.47 -14.55 -6.89
C MET A 59 9.05 -16.01 -7.08
N ALA A 60 7.80 -16.36 -6.79
CA ALA A 60 7.25 -17.69 -7.02
C ALA A 60 7.26 -18.10 -8.51
N GLN A 61 6.94 -17.16 -9.40
CA GLN A 61 6.96 -17.39 -10.85
C GLN A 61 8.40 -17.55 -11.40
N GLN A 62 9.37 -16.77 -10.91
CA GLN A 62 10.74 -16.74 -11.45
C GLN A 62 11.69 -17.75 -10.77
N PHE A 63 11.39 -18.17 -9.55
CA PHE A 63 12.24 -19.07 -8.76
C PHE A 63 11.47 -20.28 -8.20
N PRO A 64 10.69 -21.01 -9.02
CA PRO A 64 9.90 -22.14 -8.54
C PRO A 64 10.78 -23.23 -7.92
N ASP A 65 11.95 -23.52 -8.50
CA ASP A 65 12.88 -24.54 -7.99
C ASP A 65 13.45 -24.19 -6.61
N VAL A 66 13.74 -22.90 -6.38
CA VAL A 66 14.27 -22.41 -5.10
C VAL A 66 13.20 -22.48 -4.00
N LEU A 67 11.93 -22.30 -4.39
CA LEU A 67 10.77 -22.30 -3.49
C LEU A 67 10.08 -23.66 -3.41
N GLY A 68 10.54 -24.66 -4.16
CA GLY A 68 9.92 -25.99 -4.22
C GLY A 68 8.51 -25.98 -4.81
N ILE A 69 8.18 -24.99 -5.64
CA ILE A 69 6.87 -24.83 -6.27
C ILE A 69 6.85 -25.68 -7.54
N ARG A 70 5.89 -26.60 -7.63
CA ARG A 70 5.66 -27.36 -8.87
C ARG A 70 5.10 -26.42 -9.92
N THR A 71 5.73 -26.39 -11.09
CA THR A 71 5.27 -25.62 -12.26
C THR A 71 4.21 -26.36 -13.07
N GLU A 72 3.98 -27.64 -12.78
CA GLU A 72 2.96 -28.47 -13.42
C GLU A 72 1.94 -28.95 -12.38
N ASP A 73 0.67 -28.72 -12.68
CA ASP A 73 -0.44 -29.23 -11.87
C ASP A 73 -0.92 -30.57 -12.47
N PRO A 74 -0.75 -31.71 -11.77
CA PRO A 74 -1.19 -33.01 -12.26
C PRO A 74 -2.71 -33.11 -12.44
N MET A 75 -3.48 -32.24 -11.79
CA MET A 75 -4.94 -32.16 -11.91
C MET A 75 -5.39 -31.24 -13.05
N LEU A 76 -4.47 -30.52 -13.69
CA LEU A 76 -4.68 -29.77 -14.93
C LEU A 76 -3.85 -30.40 -16.07
N PRO A 77 -4.12 -31.67 -16.46
CA PRO A 77 -3.30 -32.44 -17.40
C PRO A 77 -3.34 -31.92 -18.85
N SER A 78 -4.01 -30.80 -19.10
CA SER A 78 -4.00 -30.14 -20.39
C SER A 78 -3.78 -28.65 -20.18
N ARG A 79 -2.99 -28.02 -21.06
CA ARG A 79 -2.75 -26.56 -21.15
C ARG A 79 -4.03 -25.74 -21.45
N ARG A 80 -5.21 -26.24 -21.08
CA ARG A 80 -6.52 -25.61 -21.21
C ARG A 80 -6.87 -24.71 -20.03
N GLY A 81 -6.09 -24.75 -18.94
CA GLY A 81 -6.21 -23.86 -17.79
C GLY A 81 -5.21 -22.69 -17.84
N VAL A 82 -5.44 -21.68 -16.99
CA VAL A 82 -4.45 -20.62 -16.70
C VAL A 82 -3.72 -21.02 -15.44
N ASP A 83 -2.38 -20.93 -15.44
CA ASP A 83 -1.58 -21.25 -14.26
C ASP A 83 -2.03 -20.41 -13.05
N PRO A 84 -2.18 -21.02 -11.85
CA PRO A 84 -2.66 -20.33 -10.66
C PRO A 84 -1.89 -19.03 -10.37
N LEU A 85 -0.55 -19.05 -10.50
CA LEU A 85 0.28 -17.86 -10.27
C LEU A 85 0.01 -16.73 -11.27
N VAL A 86 -0.35 -17.03 -12.52
CA VAL A 86 -0.72 -16.05 -13.54
C VAL A 86 -2.12 -15.49 -13.26
N ALA A 87 -3.06 -16.36 -12.86
CA ALA A 87 -4.39 -15.93 -12.45
C ALA A 87 -4.33 -15.02 -11.20
N THR A 88 -3.51 -15.37 -10.21
CA THR A 88 -3.27 -14.55 -9.02
C THR A 88 -2.66 -13.19 -9.37
N GLU A 89 -1.65 -13.15 -10.24
CA GLU A 89 -1.08 -11.89 -10.71
C GLU A 89 -2.15 -11.00 -11.37
N ARG A 90 -2.96 -11.54 -12.29
CA ARG A 90 -4.02 -10.77 -12.95
C ARG A 90 -5.02 -10.20 -11.95
N ALA A 91 -5.43 -11.01 -10.97
CA ALA A 91 -6.34 -10.57 -9.92
C ALA A 91 -5.72 -9.49 -9.03
N MET A 92 -4.43 -9.59 -8.70
CA MET A 92 -3.70 -8.54 -7.96
C MET A 92 -3.62 -7.23 -8.74
N LEU A 93 -3.39 -7.28 -10.06
CA LEU A 93 -3.32 -6.10 -10.92
C LEU A 93 -4.69 -5.44 -11.08
N GLU A 94 -5.74 -6.23 -11.28
CA GLU A 94 -7.11 -5.74 -11.30
C GLU A 94 -7.49 -5.09 -9.96
N GLN A 95 -7.12 -5.72 -8.84
CA GLN A 95 -7.37 -5.18 -7.51
C GLN A 95 -6.60 -3.87 -7.29
N ALA A 96 -5.32 -3.79 -7.68
CA ALA A 96 -4.51 -2.58 -7.54
C ALA A 96 -5.18 -1.39 -8.23
N ALA A 97 -5.66 -1.57 -9.46
CA ALA A 97 -6.33 -0.52 -10.23
C ALA A 97 -7.68 -0.05 -9.64
N ASN A 98 -8.24 -0.79 -8.67
CA ASN A 98 -9.53 -0.47 -8.03
C ASN A 98 -9.40 -0.12 -6.54
N THR A 99 -8.17 -0.12 -5.99
CA THR A 99 -7.96 0.01 -4.54
C THR A 99 -7.95 1.48 -4.08
N ALA A 100 -7.41 2.38 -4.90
CA ALA A 100 -7.36 3.81 -4.58
C ALA A 100 -7.30 4.63 -5.88
N ASP A 101 -7.84 5.84 -5.83
CA ASP A 101 -7.79 6.81 -6.91
C ASP A 101 -6.84 7.97 -6.54
N ILE A 102 -6.24 8.60 -7.53
CA ILE A 102 -5.44 9.82 -7.37
C ILE A 102 -5.86 10.86 -8.39
N GLY A 103 -6.06 12.10 -7.94
CA GLY A 103 -6.47 13.24 -8.75
C GLY A 103 -5.51 14.41 -8.60
N VAL A 104 -5.42 15.24 -9.64
CA VAL A 104 -4.73 16.54 -9.61
C VAL A 104 -5.74 17.60 -10.05
N ALA A 105 -5.85 18.66 -9.28
CA ALA A 105 -6.75 19.78 -9.52
C ALA A 105 -6.07 21.11 -9.11
N GLU A 106 -6.74 22.22 -9.39
CA GLU A 106 -6.33 23.55 -8.92
C GLU A 106 -4.85 23.86 -9.25
N VAL A 107 -4.46 23.59 -10.50
CA VAL A 107 -3.08 23.87 -10.96
C VAL A 107 -2.94 25.35 -11.28
N THR A 108 -2.03 26.03 -10.62
CA THR A 108 -1.72 27.45 -10.84
C THR A 108 -0.23 27.67 -11.04
N ARG A 109 0.12 28.72 -11.79
CA ARG A 109 1.51 29.12 -12.05
C ARG A 109 1.63 30.63 -11.85
N GLU A 110 1.91 31.01 -10.62
CA GLU A 110 1.82 32.37 -10.09
C GLU A 110 2.99 32.64 -9.14
N ASP A 111 3.47 33.89 -9.06
CA ASP A 111 4.45 34.33 -8.05
C ASP A 111 5.70 33.44 -7.88
N GLY A 112 6.24 32.93 -9.00
CA GLY A 112 7.43 32.07 -8.97
C GLY A 112 7.17 30.65 -8.48
N THR A 113 5.91 30.24 -8.32
CA THR A 113 5.51 28.92 -7.83
C THR A 113 4.54 28.24 -8.80
N LEU A 114 4.77 26.96 -9.07
CA LEU A 114 3.78 26.06 -9.68
C LEU A 114 3.08 25.30 -8.54
N ALA A 115 1.82 25.62 -8.29
CA ALA A 115 1.02 24.95 -7.27
C ALA A 115 0.05 23.94 -7.89
N ALA A 116 -0.17 22.82 -7.20
CA ALA A 116 -1.18 21.84 -7.59
C ALA A 116 -1.71 21.09 -6.37
N LYS A 117 -3.04 20.92 -6.33
CA LYS A 117 -3.70 20.10 -5.32
C LYS A 117 -3.77 18.65 -5.79
N VAL A 118 -3.29 17.73 -4.96
CA VAL A 118 -3.29 16.29 -5.23
C VAL A 118 -4.16 15.60 -4.21
N THR A 119 -5.22 14.93 -4.66
CA THR A 119 -6.13 14.19 -3.78
C THR A 119 -5.90 12.69 -3.96
N VAL A 120 -5.69 11.97 -2.88
CA VAL A 120 -5.60 10.50 -2.88
C VAL A 120 -6.79 9.93 -2.14
N ARG A 121 -7.60 9.10 -2.81
CA ARG A 121 -8.83 8.53 -2.24
C ARG A 121 -8.72 7.02 -2.07
N ASN A 122 -8.94 6.55 -0.85
CA ASN A 122 -9.00 5.13 -0.51
C ASN A 122 -10.39 4.55 -0.87
N LYS A 123 -10.41 3.47 -1.65
CA LYS A 123 -11.64 2.74 -2.03
C LYS A 123 -11.79 1.41 -1.31
N ALA A 124 -10.81 1.06 -0.47
CA ALA A 124 -10.89 -0.10 0.40
C ALA A 124 -11.72 0.22 1.65
N GLY A 125 -12.36 -0.80 2.22
CA GLY A 125 -13.12 -0.69 3.47
C GLY A 125 -12.26 -0.75 4.75
N HIS A 126 -10.95 -0.51 4.62
CA HIS A 126 -9.98 -0.52 5.71
C HIS A 126 -8.87 0.51 5.41
N LYS A 127 -7.99 0.79 6.38
CA LYS A 127 -6.79 1.63 6.16
C LYS A 127 -6.01 1.16 4.92
N PHE A 128 -5.57 2.08 4.07
CA PHE A 128 -4.73 1.75 2.91
C PHE A 128 -3.36 2.44 3.00
N PRO A 129 -2.26 1.69 2.86
CA PRO A 129 -2.17 0.23 2.70
C PRO A 129 -2.44 -0.56 4.00
N SER A 130 -3.14 -1.70 3.93
CA SER A 130 -3.40 -2.55 5.10
C SER A 130 -2.39 -3.69 5.30
N GLY A 131 -2.45 -4.30 6.47
CA GLY A 131 -1.68 -5.48 6.88
C GLY A 131 -0.50 -5.10 7.77
N VAL A 132 0.63 -5.70 7.47
CA VAL A 132 1.89 -5.56 8.23
C VAL A 132 2.47 -4.14 8.11
N ALA A 133 3.07 -3.63 9.19
CA ALA A 133 3.46 -2.22 9.33
C ALA A 133 4.38 -1.70 8.21
N PHE A 134 5.29 -2.54 7.71
CA PHE A 134 6.24 -2.14 6.66
C PHE A 134 5.62 -1.95 5.27
N ARG A 135 4.33 -2.24 5.06
CA ARG A 135 3.67 -1.95 3.79
C ARG A 135 3.45 -0.45 3.66
N ARG A 136 3.78 0.10 2.50
CA ARG A 136 3.63 1.54 2.24
C ARG A 136 3.03 1.84 0.87
N ALA A 137 2.34 2.96 0.79
CA ALA A 137 2.00 3.63 -0.45
C ALA A 137 2.63 5.02 -0.45
N PHE A 138 2.92 5.57 -1.61
CA PHE A 138 3.51 6.90 -1.72
C PHE A 138 3.12 7.57 -3.04
N VAL A 139 3.07 8.89 -3.01
CA VAL A 139 2.81 9.71 -4.19
C VAL A 139 4.13 9.99 -4.90
N ALA A 140 4.18 9.68 -6.19
CA ALA A 140 5.19 10.23 -7.10
C ALA A 140 4.54 11.35 -7.91
N PHE A 141 5.08 12.56 -7.76
CA PHE A 141 4.63 13.75 -8.46
C PHE A 141 5.72 14.20 -9.43
N GLU A 142 5.36 14.45 -10.68
CA GLU A 142 6.31 14.85 -11.71
C GLU A 142 5.77 16.06 -12.47
N VAL A 143 6.62 17.07 -12.63
CA VAL A 143 6.45 18.16 -13.59
C VAL A 143 7.31 17.84 -14.81
N ARG A 144 6.71 17.90 -15.99
CA ARG A 144 7.34 17.48 -17.25
C ARG A 144 7.22 18.56 -18.32
N ASP A 145 8.17 18.58 -19.25
CA ASP A 145 8.13 19.43 -20.44
C ASP A 145 7.23 18.86 -21.56
N LYS A 146 7.14 19.57 -22.70
CA LYS A 146 6.36 19.13 -23.87
C LYS A 146 6.88 17.85 -24.53
N LEU A 147 8.14 17.47 -24.28
CA LEU A 147 8.77 16.25 -24.77
C LEU A 147 8.58 15.07 -23.79
N GLY A 148 8.01 15.32 -22.62
CA GLY A 148 7.79 14.34 -21.57
C GLY A 148 8.99 14.13 -20.64
N GLN A 149 10.03 14.94 -20.76
CA GLN A 149 11.19 14.94 -19.87
C GLN A 149 10.76 15.46 -18.49
N VAL A 150 11.16 14.75 -17.43
CA VAL A 150 10.92 15.19 -16.05
C VAL A 150 11.84 16.36 -15.73
N LEU A 151 11.24 17.48 -15.33
CA LEU A 151 11.93 18.71 -14.92
C LEU A 151 12.05 18.83 -13.40
N TRP A 152 11.04 18.34 -12.68
CA TRP A 152 10.98 18.30 -11.22
C TRP A 152 10.17 17.09 -10.80
N ALA A 153 10.58 16.40 -9.73
CA ALA A 153 9.78 15.30 -9.18
C ALA A 153 10.07 14.98 -7.72
N SER A 154 9.01 14.63 -6.99
CA SER A 154 9.03 14.08 -5.64
C SER A 154 8.51 12.63 -5.67
N GLY A 155 8.98 11.80 -4.74
CA GLY A 155 8.53 10.39 -4.63
C GLY A 155 9.01 9.49 -5.78
N ARG A 156 10.04 9.91 -6.53
CA ARG A 156 10.69 9.07 -7.53
C ARG A 156 11.45 7.94 -6.83
N THR A 157 11.73 6.86 -7.56
CA THR A 157 12.54 5.76 -7.02
C THR A 157 13.70 5.43 -7.95
N ASN A 158 14.79 4.92 -7.37
CA ASN A 158 15.83 4.26 -8.14
C ASN A 158 15.39 2.86 -8.61
N SER A 159 16.28 2.13 -9.28
CA SER A 159 16.00 0.79 -9.82
C SER A 159 15.73 -0.28 -8.77
N THR A 160 16.13 -0.06 -7.52
CA THR A 160 15.87 -0.96 -6.39
C THR A 160 14.66 -0.53 -5.55
N GLY A 161 13.92 0.50 -5.98
CA GLY A 161 12.72 0.99 -5.30
C GLY A 161 12.96 1.87 -4.08
N VAL A 162 14.20 2.29 -3.86
CA VAL A 162 14.50 3.30 -2.84
C VAL A 162 13.94 4.62 -3.32
N ILE A 163 13.20 5.33 -2.48
CA ILE A 163 12.70 6.68 -2.79
C ILE A 163 13.88 7.64 -2.71
N VAL A 164 14.10 8.43 -3.77
CA VAL A 164 15.28 9.28 -3.88
C VAL A 164 14.92 10.72 -4.22
N ASP A 165 15.82 11.63 -3.89
CA ASP A 165 15.75 13.05 -4.22
C ASP A 165 16.18 13.34 -5.68
N GLU A 166 16.39 14.61 -6.01
CA GLU A 166 16.85 15.07 -7.32
C GLU A 166 18.27 14.62 -7.70
N ASN A 167 19.11 14.32 -6.71
CA ASN A 167 20.48 13.86 -6.88
C ASN A 167 20.58 12.32 -6.94
N GLY A 168 19.46 11.62 -6.69
CA GLY A 168 19.43 10.17 -6.60
C GLY A 168 19.81 9.64 -5.22
N GLU A 169 19.89 10.51 -4.22
CA GLU A 169 20.20 10.14 -2.83
C GLU A 169 18.92 9.68 -2.11
N PRO A 170 18.98 8.67 -1.23
CA PRO A 170 17.83 8.20 -0.48
C PRO A 170 17.22 9.31 0.40
N VAL A 171 15.89 9.46 0.36
CA VAL A 171 15.19 10.37 1.28
C VAL A 171 15.21 9.83 2.72
N ALA A 172 14.96 10.70 3.69
CA ALA A 172 15.01 10.33 5.11
C ALA A 172 14.14 9.10 5.42
N GLY A 173 14.74 8.10 6.07
CA GLY A 173 14.10 6.85 6.49
C GLY A 173 14.15 5.69 5.50
N GLU A 174 14.72 5.87 4.31
CA GLU A 174 14.90 4.78 3.35
C GLU A 174 16.00 3.78 3.75
N LEU A 175 16.95 4.18 4.59
CA LEU A 175 18.05 3.35 5.08
C LEU A 175 18.06 3.35 6.60
N TRP A 176 18.08 2.16 7.21
CA TRP A 176 18.16 2.00 8.67
C TRP A 176 19.53 1.50 9.12
N TRP A 177 20.31 0.94 8.21
CA TRP A 177 21.58 0.29 8.48
C TRP A 177 22.72 0.87 7.64
N THR A 178 23.92 0.86 8.20
CA THR A 178 25.15 1.08 7.43
C THR A 178 25.25 0.05 6.31
N GLN A 179 25.96 0.39 5.23
CA GLN A 179 26.09 -0.48 4.06
C GLN A 179 26.68 -1.85 4.38
N ASP A 180 27.53 -1.94 5.41
CA ASP A 180 28.14 -3.18 5.88
C ASP A 180 27.29 -3.94 6.92
N CYS A 181 26.06 -3.50 7.19
CA CYS A 181 25.14 -4.05 8.18
C CYS A 181 25.71 -4.13 9.61
N LYS A 182 26.79 -3.39 9.93
CA LYS A 182 27.40 -3.47 11.28
C LYS A 182 26.62 -2.69 12.33
N SER A 183 25.98 -1.59 11.96
CA SER A 183 25.21 -0.78 12.90
C SER A 183 24.01 -0.11 12.23
N ARG A 184 23.04 0.28 13.07
CA ARG A 184 21.95 1.15 12.63
C ARG A 184 22.42 2.59 12.50
N ILE A 185 21.83 3.30 11.54
CA ILE A 185 22.07 4.73 11.33
C ILE A 185 21.16 5.48 12.30
N ASP A 186 21.77 6.22 13.23
CA ASP A 186 21.11 7.06 14.24
C ASP A 186 19.74 6.50 14.72
N PRO A 187 19.74 5.33 15.39
CA PRO A 187 18.51 4.63 15.76
C PRO A 187 17.58 5.46 16.67
N ALA A 188 18.14 6.40 17.44
CA ALA A 188 17.38 7.26 18.34
C ALA A 188 16.63 8.38 17.60
N ALA A 189 17.16 8.86 16.47
CA ALA A 189 16.46 9.85 15.63
C ALA A 189 15.23 9.27 14.93
N ARG A 190 15.17 7.94 14.74
CA ARG A 190 14.07 7.25 14.03
C ARG A 190 13.72 7.94 12.71
N ALA A 191 14.73 8.28 11.92
CA ALA A 191 14.55 9.08 10.71
C ALA A 191 13.46 8.48 9.79
N HIS A 192 12.52 9.32 9.35
CA HIS A 192 11.43 8.97 8.44
C HIS A 192 10.87 10.23 7.77
N GLN A 193 10.14 10.05 6.67
CA GLN A 193 9.30 11.11 6.10
C GLN A 193 8.08 11.35 7.02
N PRO A 194 7.84 12.58 7.50
CA PRO A 194 6.64 12.93 8.27
C PRO A 194 5.36 12.82 7.42
N HIS A 195 4.21 13.19 7.98
CA HIS A 195 3.03 13.41 7.18
C HIS A 195 3.13 14.82 6.56
N TYR A 196 3.20 14.90 5.23
CA TYR A 196 3.22 16.17 4.53
C TYR A 196 1.80 16.54 4.09
N GLN A 197 1.37 17.75 4.43
CA GLN A 197 0.26 18.41 3.73
C GLN A 197 0.76 19.29 2.59
N VAL A 198 1.95 19.88 2.74
CA VAL A 198 2.59 20.73 1.74
C VAL A 198 3.93 20.14 1.36
N ILE A 199 4.15 19.97 0.06
CA ILE A 199 5.38 19.43 -0.52
C ILE A 199 6.02 20.52 -1.36
N THR A 200 7.23 20.93 -0.98
CA THR A 200 7.99 22.01 -1.64
C THR A 200 9.33 21.58 -2.21
N LYS A 201 9.82 20.38 -1.84
CA LYS A 201 11.14 19.88 -2.24
C LYS A 201 11.07 18.48 -2.84
N GLN A 202 11.99 18.19 -3.75
CA GLN A 202 12.11 16.87 -4.40
C GLN A 202 12.47 15.76 -3.41
N SER A 203 13.14 16.10 -2.30
CA SER A 203 13.50 15.21 -1.19
C SER A 203 12.34 14.93 -0.20
N GLN A 204 11.19 15.58 -0.35
CA GLN A 204 10.01 15.36 0.49
C GLN A 204 9.04 14.44 -0.25
N ALA A 205 8.72 13.28 0.31
CA ALA A 205 7.77 12.34 -0.27
C ALA A 205 6.62 12.08 0.70
N GLN A 206 5.38 12.25 0.25
CA GLN A 206 4.22 11.81 1.04
C GLN A 206 4.13 10.29 0.99
N ILE A 207 4.41 9.67 2.13
CA ILE A 207 4.39 8.22 2.32
C ILE A 207 3.33 7.86 3.36
N TYR A 208 2.35 7.06 2.92
CA TYR A 208 1.31 6.43 3.73
C TYR A 208 1.83 5.10 4.26
N GLN A 209 2.18 5.06 5.55
CA GLN A 209 2.78 3.89 6.17
C GLN A 209 2.55 3.86 7.68
N GLU A 210 2.69 2.67 8.24
CA GLU A 210 2.82 2.48 9.67
C GLU A 210 4.30 2.32 10.04
N MET A 211 4.73 2.95 11.11
CA MET A 211 6.07 2.86 11.66
C MET A 211 5.95 2.59 13.15
N ALA A 212 6.61 1.53 13.61
CA ALA A 212 6.62 1.14 15.01
C ALA A 212 8.03 1.29 15.59
N ALA A 213 8.10 1.59 16.87
CA ALA A 213 9.31 1.52 17.67
C ALA A 213 9.35 0.23 18.48
N SER A 214 10.57 -0.25 18.72
CA SER A 214 10.82 -1.29 19.70
C SER A 214 10.67 -0.77 21.13
N PRO A 215 10.63 -1.66 22.14
CA PRO A 215 10.70 -1.23 23.53
C PRO A 215 11.94 -0.38 23.79
N ALA A 216 11.84 0.53 24.76
CA ALA A 216 12.98 1.23 25.30
C ALA A 216 13.95 0.23 25.95
N ASP A 217 15.24 0.56 25.94
CA ASP A 217 16.27 -0.22 26.62
C ASP A 217 16.29 0.12 28.12
N VAL A 218 15.24 -0.34 28.82
CA VAL A 218 15.02 -0.18 30.26
C VAL A 218 14.55 -1.50 30.84
N GLU A 219 14.66 -1.67 32.15
CA GLU A 219 14.34 -2.95 32.82
C GLU A 219 12.88 -3.40 32.64
N SER A 220 11.94 -2.45 32.53
CA SER A 220 10.51 -2.73 32.40
C SER A 220 9.86 -1.75 31.42
N PRO A 221 9.99 -1.99 30.10
CA PRO A 221 9.39 -1.12 29.11
C PRO A 221 7.87 -1.31 29.07
N ALA A 222 7.13 -0.21 28.90
CA ALA A 222 5.70 -0.24 28.70
C ALA A 222 5.38 -0.16 27.19
N CYS A 223 4.56 -1.08 26.71
CA CYS A 223 4.09 -1.14 25.33
C CYS A 223 2.55 -1.02 25.30
N GLY A 224 1.99 -0.55 24.18
CA GLY A 224 0.55 -0.40 23.99
C GLY A 224 0.17 0.92 23.31
N ALA A 225 -1.13 1.23 23.27
CA ALA A 225 -1.67 2.38 22.54
C ALA A 225 -1.08 3.73 22.98
N HIS A 226 -0.66 3.84 24.25
CA HIS A 226 -0.12 5.08 24.84
C HIS A 226 1.39 5.04 25.10
N ALA A 227 2.09 4.01 24.64
CA ALA A 227 3.52 3.91 24.82
C ALA A 227 4.26 4.98 23.99
N LYS A 228 5.28 5.60 24.58
CA LYS A 228 6.15 6.55 23.86
C LYS A 228 7.11 5.78 22.97
N PRO A 229 7.36 6.23 21.73
CA PRO A 229 8.29 5.58 20.82
C PRO A 229 9.75 5.88 21.19
N GLU A 230 10.24 5.28 22.27
CA GLU A 230 11.56 5.55 22.82
C GLU A 230 12.67 4.66 22.24
N GLY A 231 12.33 3.43 21.82
CA GLY A 231 13.25 2.53 21.12
C GLY A 231 13.47 2.85 19.64
N PRO A 232 14.37 2.12 18.95
CA PRO A 232 14.58 2.23 17.51
C PRO A 232 13.36 1.78 16.69
N LEU A 233 13.29 2.21 15.43
CA LEU A 233 12.30 1.71 14.45
C LEU A 233 12.37 0.19 14.32
N THR A 234 11.25 -0.49 14.20
CA THR A 234 11.24 -1.94 14.05
C THR A 234 10.19 -2.39 13.04
N SER A 235 10.53 -3.46 12.34
CA SER A 235 9.59 -4.21 11.50
C SER A 235 9.35 -5.63 12.03
N SER A 236 9.89 -5.95 13.22
CA SER A 236 9.71 -7.23 13.92
C SER A 236 8.40 -7.21 14.72
N PHE A 237 7.50 -8.14 14.42
CA PHE A 237 6.24 -8.33 15.16
C PHE A 237 6.45 -8.60 16.65
N LEU A 238 7.53 -9.31 16.98
CA LEU A 238 7.86 -9.64 18.37
C LEU A 238 8.42 -8.45 19.14
N SER A 239 8.69 -7.34 18.45
CA SER A 239 9.34 -6.17 19.02
C SER A 239 8.51 -4.92 18.85
N ILE A 240 7.29 -4.95 18.31
CA ILE A 240 6.45 -3.75 18.23
C ILE A 240 6.04 -3.34 19.65
N CYS A 241 6.29 -2.09 20.03
CA CYS A 241 5.97 -1.59 21.37
C CYS A 241 5.15 -0.29 21.36
N ALA A 242 5.51 0.65 20.49
CA ALA A 242 4.88 1.95 20.39
C ALA A 242 4.75 2.38 18.93
N LYS A 243 3.72 3.17 18.62
CA LYS A 243 3.55 3.77 17.28
C LYS A 243 4.41 5.01 17.17
N VAL A 244 5.15 5.10 16.07
CA VAL A 244 5.91 6.31 15.68
C VAL A 244 5.06 7.13 14.72
N LYS A 245 4.42 6.46 13.76
CA LYS A 245 3.57 7.04 12.73
C LYS A 245 2.59 5.97 12.25
N ASP A 246 1.36 6.36 11.98
CA ASP A 246 0.39 5.59 11.22
C ASP A 246 -0.53 6.58 10.51
N ASN A 247 -0.06 7.06 9.35
CA ASN A 247 -0.81 7.97 8.48
C ASN A 247 -1.40 7.22 7.29
N ARG A 248 -1.68 5.92 7.40
CA ARG A 248 -2.32 5.18 6.31
C ARG A 248 -3.69 5.80 6.04
N LEU A 249 -4.05 5.94 4.75
CA LEU A 249 -5.32 6.52 4.32
C LEU A 249 -6.47 5.81 5.01
N LEU A 250 -7.30 6.55 5.74
CA LEU A 250 -8.48 6.01 6.39
C LEU A 250 -9.48 5.51 5.35
N PRO A 251 -10.33 4.53 5.66
CA PRO A 251 -11.47 4.21 4.80
C PRO A 251 -12.54 5.30 4.91
N HIS A 252 -13.31 5.48 3.84
CA HIS A 252 -14.53 6.28 3.89
C HIS A 252 -15.47 5.75 4.98
N GLY A 253 -15.99 6.65 5.83
CA GLY A 253 -16.84 6.33 6.97
C GLY A 253 -16.06 5.84 8.20
N PHE A 254 -14.75 6.11 8.28
CA PHE A 254 -14.00 5.87 9.52
C PHE A 254 -14.59 6.75 10.63
N LEU A 255 -15.06 6.11 11.71
CA LEU A 255 -15.87 6.76 12.73
C LEU A 255 -15.04 7.60 13.72
N PRO A 256 -15.63 8.69 14.25
CA PRO A 256 -15.08 9.42 15.40
C PRO A 256 -14.76 8.53 16.60
N LEU A 257 -13.84 8.97 17.46
CA LEU A 257 -13.41 8.19 18.64
C LEU A 257 -14.60 7.80 19.53
N THR A 258 -15.53 8.72 19.79
CA THR A 258 -16.71 8.46 20.64
C THR A 258 -17.50 7.25 20.13
N ALA A 259 -17.83 7.21 18.83
CA ALA A 259 -18.57 6.11 18.24
C ALA A 259 -17.77 4.79 18.24
N ARG A 260 -16.45 4.86 17.99
CA ARG A 260 -15.57 3.67 18.11
C ARG A 260 -15.52 3.14 19.54
N THR A 261 -15.48 4.00 20.54
CA THR A 261 -15.48 3.63 21.96
C THR A 261 -16.82 3.01 22.38
N GLU A 262 -17.94 3.53 21.89
CA GLU A 262 -19.27 2.91 22.09
C GLU A 262 -19.31 1.49 21.50
N ILE A 263 -18.78 1.32 20.28
CA ILE A 263 -18.66 0.00 19.64
C ILE A 263 -17.77 -0.94 20.46
N ALA A 264 -16.58 -0.47 20.90
CA ALA A 264 -15.68 -1.26 21.72
C ALA A 264 -16.35 -1.74 23.02
N SER A 265 -17.06 -0.82 23.70
CA SER A 265 -17.82 -1.13 24.92
C SER A 265 -18.94 -2.14 24.67
N ALA A 266 -19.69 -1.98 23.56
CA ALA A 266 -20.74 -2.93 23.17
C ALA A 266 -20.19 -4.33 22.86
N LEU A 267 -18.93 -4.44 22.42
CA LEU A 267 -18.22 -5.69 22.21
C LEU A 267 -17.57 -6.26 23.49
N GLY A 268 -17.71 -5.58 24.63
CA GLY A 268 -17.07 -5.96 25.89
C GLY A 268 -15.56 -5.68 25.95
N ALA A 269 -15.04 -4.84 25.05
CA ALA A 269 -13.66 -4.41 25.04
C ALA A 269 -13.47 -3.09 25.81
N ASN A 270 -12.21 -2.78 26.16
CA ASN A 270 -11.84 -1.48 26.72
C ASN A 270 -11.75 -0.42 25.62
N ALA A 271 -11.62 0.86 26.01
CA ALA A 271 -11.46 1.98 25.08
C ALA A 271 -10.19 1.87 24.22
N GLU A 272 -9.17 1.15 24.69
CA GLU A 272 -7.91 0.95 23.96
C GLU A 272 -8.16 0.33 22.59
N LEU A 273 -9.12 -0.60 22.44
CA LEU A 273 -9.48 -1.16 21.13
C LEU A 273 -9.91 -0.08 20.13
N ALA A 274 -10.63 0.95 20.59
CA ALA A 274 -11.02 2.07 19.76
C ALA A 274 -9.78 2.91 19.42
N GLU A 275 -9.00 3.30 20.42
CA GLU A 275 -7.82 4.16 20.27
C GLU A 275 -6.75 3.53 19.36
N ASP A 276 -6.60 2.20 19.39
CA ASP A 276 -5.53 1.51 18.67
C ASP A 276 -5.68 1.60 17.14
N VAL A 277 -6.88 1.87 16.63
CA VAL A 277 -7.11 2.05 15.20
C VAL A 277 -7.01 3.51 14.74
N ALA A 278 -6.78 4.46 15.65
CA ALA A 278 -6.61 5.88 15.31
C ALA A 278 -5.37 6.11 14.42
N PRO A 279 -5.35 7.16 13.58
CA PRO A 279 -4.13 7.59 12.93
C PRO A 279 -3.14 8.17 13.95
N VAL A 280 -1.85 8.14 13.62
CA VAL A 280 -0.78 8.70 14.47
C VAL A 280 0.20 9.48 13.60
N GLY A 281 0.62 10.67 14.02
CA GLY A 281 1.61 11.46 13.29
C GLY A 281 1.09 11.98 11.94
N THR A 282 -0.14 12.52 11.93
CA THR A 282 -0.78 13.20 10.80
C THR A 282 -0.64 14.72 10.85
N ASP A 283 0.10 15.25 11.84
CA ASP A 283 0.43 16.68 11.96
C ASP A 283 -0.77 17.63 11.92
N GLY A 284 -1.93 17.18 12.43
CA GLY A 284 -3.15 17.98 12.51
C GLY A 284 -3.93 18.07 11.20
N ASP A 285 -3.67 17.16 10.25
CA ASP A 285 -4.39 17.12 8.98
C ASP A 285 -5.92 17.02 9.16
N PRO A 286 -6.71 17.98 8.62
CA PRO A 286 -8.17 17.94 8.65
C PRO A 286 -8.81 16.68 8.06
N ASP A 287 -8.18 16.03 7.07
CA ASP A 287 -8.67 14.79 6.45
C ASP A 287 -8.58 13.58 7.41
N TYR A 288 -7.82 13.75 8.50
CA TYR A 288 -7.66 12.79 9.61
C TYR A 288 -8.28 13.28 10.93
N ALA A 289 -9.08 14.35 10.89
CA ALA A 289 -9.73 14.91 12.07
C ALA A 289 -10.60 13.86 12.79
N GLU A 290 -10.51 13.82 14.12
CA GLU A 290 -11.18 12.79 14.92
C GLU A 290 -12.65 13.09 15.22
N GLU A 291 -13.10 14.33 14.98
CA GLU A 291 -14.44 14.80 15.32
C GLU A 291 -15.49 14.35 14.31
N ASN A 292 -15.09 14.03 13.08
CA ASN A 292 -15.99 13.71 11.97
C ASN A 292 -15.70 12.34 11.36
N GLU A 293 -16.66 11.81 10.62
CA GLU A 293 -16.41 10.64 9.78
C GLU A 293 -15.41 11.01 8.67
N SER A 294 -14.41 10.14 8.43
CA SER A 294 -13.45 10.38 7.36
C SER A 294 -14.08 10.17 5.99
N GLU A 295 -13.80 11.07 5.05
CA GLU A 295 -14.15 10.94 3.62
C GLU A 295 -13.32 9.86 2.91
N GLY A 296 -12.30 9.32 3.59
CA GLY A 296 -11.38 8.31 3.06
C GLY A 296 -10.43 8.87 2.03
N GLU A 297 -10.00 10.12 2.18
CA GLU A 297 -9.04 10.78 1.31
C GLU A 297 -7.95 11.54 2.07
N ASP A 298 -6.97 12.04 1.34
CA ASP A 298 -5.89 12.91 1.81
C ASP A 298 -5.61 13.94 0.70
N VAL A 299 -5.57 15.21 1.06
CA VAL A 299 -5.40 16.34 0.15
C VAL A 299 -4.05 17.01 0.39
N LEU A 300 -3.19 16.90 -0.61
CA LEU A 300 -1.84 17.45 -0.60
C LEU A 300 -1.76 18.71 -1.45
N LEU A 301 -0.92 19.65 -1.03
CA LEU A 301 -0.53 20.80 -1.83
C LEU A 301 0.93 20.69 -2.26
N TYR A 302 1.17 20.51 -3.55
CA TYR A 302 2.50 20.64 -4.12
C TYR A 302 2.73 22.11 -4.47
N GLN A 303 3.82 22.70 -3.98
CA GLN A 303 4.27 24.06 -4.31
C GLN A 303 5.69 23.97 -4.84
N VAL A 304 5.81 23.84 -6.15
CA VAL A 304 7.10 23.67 -6.82
C VAL A 304 7.71 25.04 -7.12
N PRO A 305 8.88 25.40 -6.56
CA PRO A 305 9.57 26.62 -6.92
C PRO A 305 9.96 26.60 -8.41
N LEU A 306 9.56 27.61 -9.17
CA LEU A 306 9.82 27.65 -10.62
C LEU A 306 11.31 27.79 -10.95
N ASP A 307 12.10 28.35 -10.04
CA ASP A 307 13.56 28.46 -10.17
C ASP A 307 14.29 27.11 -10.01
N GLU A 308 13.65 26.12 -9.38
CA GLU A 308 14.12 24.73 -9.34
C GLU A 308 13.76 23.93 -10.62
N ILE A 309 12.91 24.47 -11.50
CA ILE A 309 12.51 23.82 -12.75
C ILE A 309 13.48 24.23 -13.87
N GLY A 310 14.32 23.29 -14.33
CA GLY A 310 15.32 23.52 -15.37
C GLY A 310 14.80 23.71 -16.81
N GLY A 311 13.51 24.00 -17.00
CA GLY A 311 12.87 24.09 -18.31
C GLY A 311 11.42 24.59 -18.23
N GLU A 312 10.73 24.62 -19.37
CA GLU A 312 9.33 25.08 -19.41
C GLU A 312 8.37 23.95 -19.02
N PRO A 313 7.67 24.06 -17.87
CA PRO A 313 6.72 23.05 -17.43
C PRO A 313 5.49 23.05 -18.35
N ALA A 314 5.11 21.86 -18.83
CA ALA A 314 3.99 21.68 -19.75
C ALA A 314 2.89 20.79 -19.17
N GLU A 315 3.28 19.76 -18.40
CA GLU A 315 2.32 18.85 -17.78
C GLU A 315 2.73 18.42 -16.37
N ILE A 316 1.73 18.15 -15.55
CA ILE A 316 1.84 17.50 -14.25
C ILE A 316 1.30 16.08 -14.35
N ARG A 317 1.97 15.16 -13.66
CA ARG A 317 1.49 13.80 -13.46
C ARG A 317 1.71 13.35 -12.02
N ALA A 318 0.64 12.86 -11.39
CA ALA A 318 0.71 12.21 -10.08
C ALA A 318 0.42 10.72 -10.22
N THR A 319 1.20 9.90 -9.54
CA THR A 319 1.07 8.44 -9.52
C THR A 319 1.13 7.93 -8.09
N LEU A 320 0.14 7.16 -7.68
CA LEU A 320 0.14 6.45 -6.41
C LEU A 320 0.82 5.09 -6.61
N TYR A 321 1.95 4.90 -5.94
CA TYR A 321 2.69 3.65 -5.93
C TYR A 321 2.53 2.91 -4.61
N TYR A 322 2.75 1.59 -4.65
CA TYR A 322 2.67 0.69 -3.52
C TYR A 322 3.90 -0.21 -3.43
N GLN A 323 4.38 -0.44 -2.21
CA GLN A 323 5.47 -1.37 -1.90
C GLN A 323 5.03 -2.32 -0.79
N ALA A 324 4.92 -3.61 -1.14
CA ALA A 324 4.59 -4.66 -0.19
C ALA A 324 5.78 -5.04 0.71
N ILE A 325 7.00 -4.97 0.15
CA ILE A 325 8.27 -5.27 0.80
C ILE A 325 9.28 -4.18 0.43
N PRO A 326 9.23 -3.00 1.06
CA PRO A 326 10.09 -1.87 0.69
C PRO A 326 11.57 -2.15 0.97
N PRO A 327 12.49 -1.39 0.36
CA PRO A 327 13.93 -1.63 0.49
C PRO A 327 14.45 -1.64 1.93
N PHE A 328 13.98 -0.72 2.78
CA PHE A 328 14.41 -0.68 4.19
C PHE A 328 14.04 -1.98 4.94
N PHE A 329 12.89 -2.60 4.61
CA PHE A 329 12.48 -3.86 5.22
C PHE A 329 13.39 -5.00 4.78
N LEU A 330 13.72 -5.08 3.50
CA LEU A 330 14.66 -6.07 2.98
C LEU A 330 16.04 -5.88 3.59
N GLN A 331 16.54 -4.64 3.66
CA GLN A 331 17.79 -4.30 4.34
C GLN A 331 17.76 -4.77 5.80
N ASP A 332 16.69 -4.47 6.53
CA ASP A 332 16.54 -4.87 7.93
C ASP A 332 16.57 -6.40 8.09
N ARG A 333 15.92 -7.15 7.18
CA ARG A 333 16.01 -8.63 7.17
C ARG A 333 17.42 -9.12 6.85
N PHE A 334 18.11 -8.54 5.88
CA PHE A 334 19.47 -8.92 5.50
C PHE A 334 20.49 -8.63 6.62
N CYS A 335 20.33 -7.53 7.34
CA CYS A 335 21.26 -7.15 8.40
C CYS A 335 20.98 -7.88 9.73
N THR A 336 19.73 -8.28 10.00
CA THR A 336 19.37 -8.90 11.30
C THR A 336 19.32 -10.42 11.28
N ALA A 337 18.90 -11.05 10.19
CA ALA A 337 18.72 -12.50 10.12
C ALA A 337 19.99 -13.22 9.65
N LYS A 338 20.17 -14.48 10.07
CA LYS A 338 21.33 -15.32 9.69
C LYS A 338 20.85 -16.69 9.20
N GLY A 339 21.66 -17.33 8.36
CA GLY A 339 21.42 -18.71 7.90
C GLY A 339 20.92 -18.81 6.45
N LEU A 340 20.58 -20.04 6.06
CA LEU A 340 20.24 -20.40 4.67
C LEU A 340 18.98 -19.68 4.16
N ASP A 341 17.99 -19.46 5.02
CA ASP A 341 16.75 -18.80 4.61
C ASP A 341 16.98 -17.30 4.31
N THR A 342 17.84 -16.63 5.08
CA THR A 342 18.27 -15.26 4.77
C THR A 342 19.01 -15.20 3.44
N GLN A 343 19.92 -16.14 3.19
CA GLN A 343 20.64 -16.23 1.92
C GLN A 343 19.67 -16.50 0.75
N ARG A 344 18.65 -17.32 0.96
CA ARG A 344 17.59 -17.57 -0.02
C ARG A 344 16.82 -16.28 -0.31
N LEU A 345 16.38 -15.54 0.71
CA LEU A 345 15.69 -14.26 0.51
C LEU A 345 16.58 -13.26 -0.24
N TYR A 346 17.87 -13.17 0.11
CA TYR A 346 18.83 -12.30 -0.56
C TYR A 346 18.98 -12.67 -2.04
N TYR A 347 19.06 -13.98 -2.35
CA TYR A 347 19.08 -14.46 -3.73
C TYR A 347 17.80 -14.11 -4.48
N LEU A 348 16.63 -14.45 -3.92
CA LEU A 348 15.33 -14.20 -4.55
C LEU A 348 15.10 -12.72 -4.82
N ALA A 349 15.37 -11.86 -3.84
CA ALA A 349 15.24 -10.41 -4.00
C ALA A 349 16.31 -9.86 -4.97
N GLY A 350 17.58 -10.19 -4.77
CA GLY A 350 18.68 -9.67 -5.60
C GLY A 350 18.67 -10.13 -7.06
N LYS A 351 17.94 -11.21 -7.37
CA LYS A 351 17.81 -11.75 -8.73
C LYS A 351 16.44 -11.54 -9.36
N LEU A 352 15.46 -11.01 -8.62
CA LEU A 352 14.12 -10.77 -9.13
C LEU A 352 14.19 -9.80 -10.31
N ASP A 353 13.80 -10.26 -11.50
CA ASP A 353 13.66 -9.39 -12.65
C ASP A 353 12.34 -8.60 -12.53
N THR A 354 12.47 -7.28 -12.43
CA THR A 354 11.34 -6.35 -12.38
C THR A 354 11.20 -5.56 -13.67
N ALA A 355 12.15 -5.68 -14.61
CA ALA A 355 12.20 -4.85 -15.81
C ALA A 355 11.01 -5.10 -16.73
N GLY A 356 10.42 -4.01 -17.25
CA GLY A 356 9.28 -4.07 -18.17
C GLY A 356 7.98 -4.64 -17.58
N GLY A 357 7.98 -5.00 -16.29
CA GLY A 357 6.84 -5.59 -15.60
C GLY A 357 6.06 -4.59 -14.72
N PRO A 358 4.95 -5.04 -14.11
CA PRO A 358 4.10 -4.19 -13.27
C PRO A 358 4.74 -3.74 -11.94
N ILE A 359 5.88 -4.36 -11.56
CA ILE A 359 6.65 -4.02 -10.37
C ILE A 359 8.00 -3.37 -10.70
N GLN A 360 8.15 -2.81 -11.90
CA GLN A 360 9.38 -2.15 -12.33
C GLN A 360 9.88 -1.16 -11.28
N SER A 361 11.20 -1.17 -11.05
CA SER A 361 11.84 -0.35 -10.02
C SER A 361 11.25 -0.59 -8.63
N TRP A 362 10.89 -1.84 -8.36
CA TRP A 362 10.39 -2.32 -7.08
C TRP A 362 9.16 -1.57 -6.53
N LYS A 363 8.23 -1.19 -7.40
CA LYS A 363 6.98 -0.51 -7.01
C LYS A 363 5.81 -0.90 -7.89
N LEU A 364 4.65 -1.09 -7.29
CA LEU A 364 3.41 -1.40 -8.00
C LEU A 364 2.58 -0.13 -8.18
N LYS A 365 2.16 0.18 -9.41
CA LYS A 365 1.25 1.29 -9.66
C LYS A 365 -0.17 0.93 -9.20
N VAL A 366 -0.78 1.79 -8.39
CA VAL A 366 -2.16 1.64 -7.88
C VAL A 366 -3.10 2.59 -8.61
N GLY A 367 -2.72 3.85 -8.72
CA GLY A 367 -3.49 4.88 -9.41
C GLY A 367 -2.57 5.88 -10.13
N GLN A 368 -3.08 6.54 -11.16
CA GLN A 368 -2.33 7.55 -11.89
C GLN A 368 -3.27 8.54 -12.57
N THR A 369 -2.92 9.83 -12.52
CA THR A 369 -3.68 10.87 -13.20
C THR A 369 -3.46 10.80 -14.72
N ALA A 370 -4.40 11.39 -15.46
CA ALA A 370 -4.09 11.86 -16.81
C ALA A 370 -2.96 12.90 -16.76
N LYS A 371 -2.42 13.25 -17.94
CA LYS A 371 -1.51 14.38 -18.10
C LYS A 371 -2.33 15.66 -17.88
N ILE A 372 -2.02 16.41 -16.84
CA ILE A 372 -2.70 17.67 -16.53
C ILE A 372 -1.86 18.81 -17.09
N ALA A 373 -2.43 19.64 -17.95
CA ALA A 373 -1.72 20.77 -18.53
C ALA A 373 -1.36 21.80 -17.46
N VAL A 374 -0.14 22.33 -17.52
CA VAL A 374 0.29 23.47 -16.71
C VAL A 374 -0.22 24.74 -17.40
N PRO A 375 -0.93 25.65 -16.69
CA PRO A 375 -1.36 26.90 -17.28
C PRO A 375 -0.17 27.79 -17.63
N GLU A 376 -0.37 28.72 -18.58
CA GLU A 376 0.60 29.77 -18.83
C GLU A 376 0.83 30.59 -17.55
N ALA A 377 2.04 31.11 -17.38
CA ALA A 377 2.34 31.97 -16.24
C ALA A 377 1.41 33.19 -16.28
N SER A 378 0.68 33.43 -15.20
CA SER A 378 -0.06 34.67 -15.04
C SER A 378 0.93 35.84 -15.05
N VAL A 379 0.78 36.75 -16.00
CA VAL A 379 1.54 38.01 -16.01
C VAL A 379 0.90 38.94 -14.97
N PRO A 380 1.68 39.55 -14.06
CA PRO A 380 1.15 40.47 -13.05
C PRO A 380 0.49 41.72 -13.63
#